data_AF-A0A6V7IX85-F1
#
_entry.id   AF-A0A6V7IX85-F1
#
_cell.length_a   1.000
_cell.length_b   1.000
_cell.length_c   1.000
_cell.angle_alpha   90.00
_cell.angle_beta   90.00
_cell.angle_gamma   90.00
#
_symmetry.space_group_name_H-M   'P 1'
#
loop_
_entity.id
_entity.type
_entity.pdbx_description
1 polymer ?
#
loop_
_entity_poly.entity_id
_entity_poly.type
_entity_poly.pdbx_seq_one_letter_code
_entity_poly.pdbx_strand_id
1 'polypeptide(L)'
;ALELSPNDKNALLARSKCYLLLGEPQKALEDAEAALNEKIKDPSNARAMYYKAEALYHLGDFELSLVYYYRGMRIRPEFDQFRLGVQKAKEAIQNILG
;
A
#
# COMPACT_ATOMS: atom_id res chain seq x y z
N ALA A 1 -4.62 29.00 -9.16
CA ALA A 1 -5.28 27.72 -8.82
C ALA A 1 -4.34 26.60 -9.21
N LEU A 2 -3.88 25.77 -8.28
CA LEU A 2 -3.12 24.57 -8.65
C LEU A 2 -4.11 23.59 -9.28
N GLU A 3 -4.04 23.41 -10.59
CA GLU A 3 -4.75 22.35 -11.29
C GLU A 3 -4.20 21.01 -10.77
N LEU A 4 -4.89 20.43 -9.79
CA LEU A 4 -4.65 19.06 -9.39
C LEU A 4 -5.15 18.16 -10.52
N SER A 5 -4.23 17.77 -11.40
CA SER A 5 -4.48 16.73 -12.38
C SER A 5 -5.06 15.51 -11.64
N PRO A 6 -6.23 14.98 -12.05
CA PRO A 6 -6.87 13.83 -11.40
C PRO A 6 -5.98 12.57 -11.28
N ASN A 7 -4.89 12.53 -12.04
CA ASN A 7 -3.88 11.47 -12.05
C ASN A 7 -2.53 11.89 -11.44
N ASP A 8 -2.47 12.95 -10.63
CA ASP A 8 -1.27 13.23 -9.84
C ASP A 8 -1.08 12.10 -8.82
N LYS A 9 -0.04 11.31 -9.04
CA LYS A 9 0.39 10.23 -8.16
C LYS A 9 0.42 10.65 -6.70
N ASN A 10 0.92 11.85 -6.38
CA ASN A 10 1.01 12.28 -4.99
C ASN A 10 -0.37 12.56 -4.39
N ALA A 11 -1.30 13.12 -5.18
CA ALA A 11 -2.67 13.35 -4.76
C ALA A 11 -3.41 12.03 -4.50
N LEU A 12 -3.27 11.06 -5.39
CA LEU A 12 -3.82 9.70 -5.22
C LEU A 12 -3.27 9.03 -3.95
N LEU A 13 -1.96 9.10 -3.71
CA LEU A 13 -1.36 8.52 -2.50
C LEU A 13 -1.83 9.22 -1.21
N ALA A 14 -1.95 10.54 -1.24
CA ALA A 14 -2.46 11.31 -0.10
C ALA A 14 -3.92 10.93 0.19
N ARG A 15 -4.75 10.80 -0.85
CA ARG A 15 -6.15 10.40 -0.72
C ARG A 15 -6.31 8.95 -0.26
N SER A 16 -5.50 8.03 -0.79
CA SER A 16 -5.43 6.63 -0.34
C SER A 16 -5.14 6.55 1.16
N LYS A 17 -4.16 7.30 1.66
CA LYS A 17 -3.87 7.40 3.10
C LYS A 17 -5.09 7.90 3.89
N CYS A 18 -5.76 8.95 3.42
CA CYS A 18 -6.95 9.47 4.07
C CYS A 18 -8.06 8.41 4.15
N TYR A 19 -8.29 7.65 3.07
CA TYR A 19 -9.28 6.58 3.07
C TYR A 19 -8.93 5.46 4.06
N LEU A 20 -7.66 5.09 4.22
CA LEU A 20 -7.25 4.16 5.28
C LEU A 20 -7.59 4.69 6.68
N LEU A 21 -7.32 5.97 6.94
CA LEU A 21 -7.62 6.61 8.23
C LEU A 21 -9.13 6.73 8.49
N LEU A 22 -9.93 6.84 7.43
CA LEU A 22 -11.40 6.89 7.50
C LEU A 22 -12.03 5.49 7.59
N GLY A 23 -11.24 4.41 7.54
CA GLY A 23 -11.76 3.04 7.54
C GLY A 23 -12.42 2.63 6.21
N GLU A 24 -12.04 3.26 5.10
CA GLU A 24 -12.52 2.96 3.75
C GLU A 24 -11.44 2.30 2.88
N PRO A 25 -10.94 1.10 3.24
CA PRO A 25 -9.75 0.52 2.61
C PRO A 25 -9.96 0.14 1.14
N GLN A 26 -11.20 -0.12 0.70
CA GLN A 26 -11.50 -0.38 -0.71
C GLN A 26 -11.16 0.83 -1.61
N LYS A 27 -11.56 2.04 -1.20
CA LYS A 27 -11.24 3.27 -1.93
C LYS A 27 -9.74 3.58 -1.84
N ALA A 28 -9.12 3.26 -0.70
CA ALA A 28 -7.68 3.39 -0.57
C ALA A 28 -6.92 2.51 -1.55
N LEU A 29 -7.40 1.28 -1.79
CA LEU A 29 -6.83 0.34 -2.73
C LEU A 29 -6.92 0.88 -4.16
N GLU A 30 -8.09 1.37 -4.57
CA GLU A 30 -8.31 1.96 -5.90
C GLU A 30 -7.33 3.11 -6.18
N ASP A 31 -7.15 4.02 -5.23
CA ASP A 31 -6.21 5.13 -5.36
C ASP A 31 -4.74 4.66 -5.38
N ALA A 32 -4.39 3.67 -4.56
CA ALA A 32 -3.03 3.13 -4.54
C ALA A 32 -2.70 2.39 -5.86
N GLU A 33 -3.66 1.71 -6.46
CA GLU A 33 -3.54 1.06 -7.77
C GLU A 33 -3.44 2.07 -8.91
N ALA A 34 -4.27 3.11 -8.91
CA ALA A 34 -4.16 4.20 -9.87
C ALA A 34 -2.82 4.95 -9.78
N ALA A 35 -2.23 5.03 -8.58
CA ALA A 35 -0.92 5.63 -8.35
C ALA A 35 0.26 4.70 -8.71
N LEU A 36 0.02 3.40 -8.87
CA LEU A 36 1.04 2.43 -9.27
C LEU A 36 1.26 2.48 -10.78
N ASN A 37 2.50 2.76 -11.17
CA ASN A 37 2.91 2.60 -12.57
C ASN A 37 3.20 1.12 -12.85
N GLU A 38 2.86 0.64 -14.06
CA GLU A 38 3.21 -0.68 -14.62
C GLU A 38 4.68 -1.09 -14.40
N LYS A 39 5.60 -0.12 -14.30
CA LYS A 39 7.00 -0.36 -13.95
C LYS A 39 7.17 -0.68 -12.46
N ILE A 40 6.90 -1.94 -12.11
CA ILE A 40 7.01 -2.49 -10.75
C ILE A 40 8.36 -2.19 -10.07
N LYS A 41 9.48 -2.09 -10.79
CA LYS A 41 10.82 -1.88 -10.20
C LYS A 41 11.20 -0.41 -9.94
N ASP A 42 10.34 0.55 -10.21
CA ASP A 42 10.64 1.97 -9.98
C ASP A 42 10.60 2.31 -8.46
N PRO A 43 11.70 2.85 -7.88
CA PRO A 43 11.70 3.33 -6.49
C PRO A 43 10.60 4.34 -6.17
N SER A 44 10.13 5.10 -7.16
CA SER A 44 9.03 6.04 -7.00
C SER A 44 7.70 5.35 -6.64
N ASN A 45 7.56 4.05 -6.95
CA ASN A 45 6.37 3.25 -6.64
C ASN A 45 6.35 2.72 -5.20
N ALA A 46 7.42 2.85 -4.43
CA ALA A 46 7.49 2.30 -3.07
C ALA A 46 6.31 2.76 -2.18
N ARG A 47 5.94 4.05 -2.21
CA ARG A 47 4.79 4.55 -1.44
C ARG A 47 3.45 4.00 -1.92
N ALA A 48 3.29 3.82 -3.23
CA ALA A 48 2.06 3.28 -3.81
C ALA A 48 1.90 1.79 -3.47
N MET A 49 2.99 1.02 -3.53
CA MET A 49 2.99 -0.37 -3.07
C MET A 49 2.70 -0.49 -1.58
N TYR A 50 3.23 0.43 -0.77
CA TYR A 50 2.95 0.46 0.66
C TYR A 50 1.46 0.69 0.95
N TYR A 51 0.84 1.73 0.38
CA TYR A 51 -0.59 1.97 0.61
C TYR A 51 -1.49 0.87 0.03
N LYS A 52 -1.10 0.26 -1.10
CA LYS A 52 -1.77 -0.94 -1.61
C LYS A 52 -1.71 -2.09 -0.60
N ALA A 53 -0.54 -2.35 -0.02
CA ALA A 53 -0.37 -3.40 0.98
C ALA A 53 -1.17 -3.12 2.26
N GLU A 54 -1.18 -1.88 2.75
CA GLU A 54 -2.00 -1.48 3.90
C GLU A 54 -3.50 -1.62 3.60
N ALA A 55 -3.96 -1.20 2.41
CA ALA A 55 -5.35 -1.34 2.02
C ALA A 55 -5.80 -2.81 2.00
N LEU A 56 -4.98 -3.69 1.42
CA LEU A 56 -5.20 -5.13 1.44
C LEU A 56 -5.22 -5.70 2.85
N TYR A 57 -4.31 -5.25 3.73
CA TYR A 57 -4.29 -5.64 5.14
C TYR A 57 -5.60 -5.27 5.83
N HIS A 58 -6.08 -4.04 5.64
CA HIS A 58 -7.34 -3.57 6.23
C HIS A 58 -8.58 -4.22 5.61
N LEU A 59 -8.49 -4.77 4.39
CA LEU A 59 -9.52 -5.60 3.76
C LEU A 59 -9.50 -7.05 4.25
N GLY A 60 -8.49 -7.45 5.02
CA GLY A 60 -8.31 -8.83 5.50
C GLY A 60 -7.58 -9.76 4.52
N ASP A 61 -7.12 -9.24 3.37
CA ASP A 61 -6.29 -9.99 2.43
C ASP A 61 -4.82 -9.94 2.86
N PHE A 62 -4.54 -10.61 3.99
CA PHE A 62 -3.24 -10.57 4.64
C PHE A 62 -2.14 -11.23 3.83
N GLU A 63 -2.46 -12.28 3.07
CA GLU A 63 -1.50 -12.98 2.21
C GLU A 63 -1.04 -12.07 1.06
N LEU A 64 -1.97 -11.42 0.37
CA LEU A 64 -1.62 -10.52 -0.72
C LEU A 64 -0.93 -9.26 -0.19
N SER A 65 -1.38 -8.74 0.95
CA SER A 65 -0.72 -7.66 1.67
C SER A 65 0.77 -7.99 1.94
N LEU A 66 1.04 -9.18 2.48
CA LEU A 66 2.40 -9.66 2.76
C LEU A 66 3.26 -9.70 1.49
N VAL A 67 2.70 -10.19 0.37
CA VAL A 67 3.40 -10.21 -0.93
C VAL A 67 3.80 -8.80 -1.37
N TYR A 68 2.91 -7.81 -1.25
CA TYR A 68 3.21 -6.44 -1.65
C TYR A 68 4.20 -5.75 -0.72
N TYR A 69 4.16 -6.02 0.59
CA TYR A 69 5.21 -5.51 1.49
C TYR A 69 6.59 -6.05 1.11
N TYR A 70 6.71 -7.35 0.80
CA TYR A 70 7.98 -7.93 0.33
C TYR A 70 8.45 -7.34 -1.00
N ARG A 71 7.55 -7.16 -1.96
CA ARG A 71 7.89 -6.52 -3.26
C ARG A 71 8.41 -5.10 -3.06
N GLY A 72 7.73 -4.32 -2.23
CA GLY A 72 8.14 -2.96 -1.88
C GLY A 72 9.51 -2.93 -1.20
N MET A 73 9.77 -3.87 -0.27
CA MET A 73 11.06 -3.99 0.41
C MET A 73 12.21 -4.34 -0.53
N ARG A 74 11.97 -5.05 -1.65
CA ARG A 74 12.99 -5.33 -2.69
C ARG A 74 13.34 -4.09 -3.51
N ILE A 75 12.42 -3.14 -3.61
CA ILE A 75 12.60 -1.89 -4.37
C ILE A 75 13.24 -0.83 -3.48
N ARG A 76 12.79 -0.74 -2.23
CA ARG A 76 13.23 0.27 -1.27
C ARG A 76 13.43 -0.34 0.13
N PRO A 77 14.56 -1.05 0.37
CA PRO A 77 14.82 -1.76 1.62
C PRO A 77 14.92 -0.84 2.85
N GLU A 78 15.28 0.44 2.65
CA GLU A 78 15.41 1.45 3.71
C GLU A 78 14.07 2.05 4.15
N PHE A 79 12.95 1.67 3.49
CA PHE A 79 11.63 2.13 3.90
C PHE A 79 11.04 1.21 4.97
N ASP A 80 11.32 1.53 6.24
CA ASP A 80 11.01 0.67 7.40
C ASP A 80 9.54 0.27 7.55
N GLN A 81 8.62 1.05 6.97
CA GLN A 81 7.20 0.72 6.98
C GLN A 81 6.90 -0.65 6.33
N PHE A 82 7.70 -1.08 5.34
CA PHE A 82 7.57 -2.42 4.76
C PHE A 82 7.87 -3.51 5.78
N ARG A 83 8.91 -3.33 6.61
CA ARG A 83 9.31 -4.31 7.61
C ARG A 83 8.23 -4.47 8.68
N LEU A 84 7.68 -3.35 9.13
CA LEU A 84 6.55 -3.34 10.06
C LEU A 84 5.30 -4.00 9.45
N GLY A 85 5.00 -3.71 8.19
CA GLY A 85 3.89 -4.33 7.45
C GLY A 85 4.03 -5.85 7.34
N VAL A 86 5.23 -6.34 7.00
CA VAL A 86 5.53 -7.79 6.95
C VAL A 86 5.26 -8.45 8.30
N GLN A 87 5.69 -7.83 9.41
CA GLN A 87 5.45 -8.38 10.75
C GLN A 87 3.95 -8.47 11.05
N LYS A 88 3.21 -7.36 10.87
CA LYS A 88 1.76 -7.29 11.10
C LYS A 88 0.99 -8.31 10.27
N ALA A 89 1.31 -8.43 8.98
CA ALA A 89 0.63 -9.36 8.09
C ALA A 89 0.89 -10.82 8.47
N LYS A 90 2.13 -11.16 8.87
CA LYS A 90 2.45 -12.51 9.36
C LYS A 90 1.72 -12.86 10.64
N GLU A 91 1.70 -11.94 11.61
CA GLU A 91 0.97 -12.12 12.86
C GLU A 91 -0.54 -12.31 12.59
N ALA A 92 -1.13 -11.50 11.70
CA ALA A 92 -2.52 -11.64 11.30
C ALA A 92 -2.82 -13.01 10.66
N ILE A 93 -1.99 -13.48 9.74
CA ILE A 93 -2.13 -14.81 9.11
C ILE A 93 -2.07 -15.92 10.17
N GLN A 94 -1.10 -15.84 11.10
CA GLN A 94 -0.96 -16.83 12.17
C GLN A 94 -2.18 -16.85 13.10
N ASN A 95 -2.71 -15.68 13.45
CA ASN A 95 -3.87 -15.55 14.33
C ASN A 95 -5.18 -16.08 13.71
N ILE A 96 -5.27 -16.21 12.38
CA ILE A 96 -6.44 -16.77 11.70
C ILE A 96 -6.38 -18.29 11.65
N LEU A 97 -5.18 -18.86 11.68
CA LEU A 97 -4.95 -20.30 11.59
C LEU A 97 -4.94 -21.01 12.95
N GLY A 98 -4.73 -20.26 14.04
CA GLY A 98 -4.75 -20.75 15.42
C GLY A 98 -6.12 -20.64 16.06
#